data_AF-A0A1B6L9Y9-F1
#
_entry.id   AF-A0A1B6L9Y9-F1
#
_cell.length_a   1.000
_cell.length_b   1.000
_cell.length_c   1.000
_cell.angle_alpha   90.00
_cell.angle_beta   90.00
_cell.angle_gamma   90.00
#
_symmetry.space_group_name_H-M   'P 1'
#
loop_
_entity.id
_entity.type
_entity.pdbx_description
1 polymer ?
#
loop_
_entity_poly.entity_id
_entity_poly.type
_entity_poly.pdbx_seq_one_letter_code
_entity_poly.pdbx_strand_id
1 'polypeptide(L)'
;VDSSEIVLIDSDGCPTDHFIMGPLYKSIDTGKVLLSYFDAFKFPSSEVVQFRALVTPCMPACEPVQCDQEDASGELRSVQSFGRRRRRSTTSREDLLLVQSIQITDKFGFNRNKSASPARYGGDEMSSIY
;
A
#
# COMPACT_ATOMS: atom_id res chain seq x y z
N VAL A 1 -7.34 -11.01 14.61
CA VAL A 1 -8.05 -10.37 13.50
C VAL A 1 -7.18 -10.52 12.27
N ASP A 2 -7.46 -11.53 11.45
CA ASP A 2 -6.76 -11.71 10.17
C ASP A 2 -7.48 -10.84 9.15
N SER A 3 -7.12 -9.56 9.06
CA SER A 3 -7.60 -8.70 7.97
C SER A 3 -6.84 -9.09 6.71
N SER A 4 -7.47 -9.87 5.84
CA SER A 4 -6.92 -10.26 4.53
C SER A 4 -7.11 -9.19 3.44
N GLU A 5 -7.69 -8.04 3.79
CA GLU A 5 -7.95 -6.91 2.90
C GLU A 5 -7.67 -5.60 3.62
N ILE A 6 -7.04 -4.66 2.91
CA ILE A 6 -6.73 -3.30 3.37
C ILE A 6 -7.10 -2.35 2.23
N VAL A 7 -7.90 -1.33 2.53
CA VAL A 7 -8.22 -0.25 1.59
C VAL A 7 -7.11 0.78 1.67
N LEU A 8 -6.44 1.07 0.54
CA LEU A 8 -5.32 2.03 0.48
C LEU A 8 -5.75 3.43 0.02
N ILE A 9 -6.78 3.49 -0.83
CA ILE A 9 -7.40 4.73 -1.32
C ILE A 9 -8.91 4.55 -1.22
N ASP A 10 -9.60 5.56 -0.69
CA ASP A 10 -11.04 5.54 -0.53
C ASP A 10 -11.81 5.79 -1.85
N SER A 11 -13.13 5.86 -1.75
CA SER A 11 -14.00 6.09 -2.91
C SER A 11 -13.89 7.49 -3.52
N ASP A 12 -13.37 8.47 -2.77
CA ASP A 12 -13.21 9.85 -3.23
C ASP A 12 -11.82 10.07 -3.85
N GLY A 13 -10.86 9.17 -3.62
CA GLY A 13 -9.50 9.24 -4.13
C GLY A 13 -8.47 9.64 -3.09
N CYS A 14 -8.82 9.67 -1.81
CA CYS A 14 -7.91 10.02 -0.74
C CYS A 14 -7.18 8.79 -0.18
N PRO A 15 -5.85 8.88 0.06
CA PRO A 15 -5.12 7.80 0.72
C PRO A 15 -5.71 7.56 2.10
N THR A 16 -5.88 6.32 2.53
CA THR A 16 -6.43 6.00 3.86
C THR A 16 -5.36 5.98 4.95
N ASP A 17 -4.11 5.71 4.56
CA ASP A 17 -2.93 5.70 5.42
C ASP A 17 -1.74 6.30 4.68
N HIS A 18 -1.31 7.49 5.11
CA HIS A 18 -0.23 8.24 4.48
C HIS A 18 1.17 7.62 4.67
N PHE A 19 1.32 6.66 5.59
CA PHE A 19 2.58 5.93 5.78
C PHE A 19 2.71 4.75 4.82
N ILE A 20 1.60 4.29 4.23
CA ILE A 20 1.60 3.15 3.31
C ILE A 20 1.46 3.64 1.86
N MET A 21 0.57 4.61 1.61
CA MET A 21 0.32 5.11 0.26
C MET A 21 0.24 6.64 0.23
N GLY A 22 0.94 7.25 -0.71
CA GLY A 22 0.83 8.67 -0.99
C GLY A 22 -0.44 9.03 -1.79
N PRO A 23 -0.72 10.33 -1.96
CA PRO A 23 -1.76 10.78 -2.86
C PRO A 23 -1.42 10.44 -4.33
N LEU A 24 -2.45 10.38 -5.16
CA LEU A 24 -2.27 10.14 -6.59
C LEU A 24 -1.91 11.45 -7.30
N TYR A 25 -0.86 11.42 -8.11
CA TYR A 25 -0.38 12.51 -8.97
C TYR A 25 -0.51 12.14 -10.44
N LYS A 26 -0.72 13.14 -11.31
CA LYS A 26 -0.63 12.91 -12.76
C LYS A 26 0.84 12.83 -13.18
N SER A 27 1.18 11.82 -13.97
CA SER A 27 2.45 11.76 -14.69
C SER A 27 2.59 12.97 -15.61
N ILE A 28 3.77 13.59 -15.59
CA ILE A 28 4.11 14.76 -16.39
C ILE A 28 4.08 14.43 -17.89
N ASP A 29 4.42 13.20 -18.26
CA ASP A 29 4.67 12.84 -19.66
C ASP A 29 3.39 12.64 -20.48
N THR A 30 2.34 12.10 -19.87
CA THR A 30 1.12 11.70 -20.59
C THR A 30 -0.15 12.36 -20.06
N GLY A 31 -0.16 12.84 -18.82
CA GLY A 31 -1.36 13.37 -18.13
C GLY A 31 -2.50 12.35 -17.93
N LYS A 32 -2.33 11.13 -18.45
CA LYS A 32 -3.30 10.02 -18.43
C LYS A 32 -2.90 8.90 -17.46
N VAL A 33 -1.66 8.92 -16.99
CA VAL A 33 -1.14 7.98 -16.00
C VAL A 33 -1.18 8.66 -14.63
N LEU A 34 -1.71 7.94 -13.63
CA LEU A 34 -1.62 8.34 -12.23
C LEU A 34 -0.48 7.58 -11.55
N LEU A 35 0.25 8.27 -10.69
CA LEU A 35 1.40 7.77 -9.94
C LEU A 35 1.16 8.03 -8.45
N SER A 36 1.55 7.09 -7.61
CA SER A 36 1.63 7.29 -6.15
C SER A 36 2.84 6.53 -5.62
N TYR A 37 3.35 6.98 -4.48
CA TYR A 37 4.37 6.27 -3.73
C TYR A 37 3.70 5.23 -2.82
N PHE A 38 4.30 4.06 -2.74
CA PHE A 38 3.78 2.94 -1.97
C PHE A 38 4.90 2.31 -1.13
N ASP A 39 4.69 2.26 0.17
CA ASP A 39 5.55 1.57 1.11
C ASP A 39 5.05 0.13 1.28
N ALA A 40 5.87 -0.81 0.81
CA ALA A 40 5.49 -2.20 0.74
C ALA A 40 5.24 -2.82 2.13
N PHE A 41 4.11 -3.51 2.27
CA PHE A 41 3.78 -4.31 3.43
C PHE A 41 3.48 -5.76 3.02
N LYS A 42 3.49 -6.69 3.99
CA LYS A 42 3.07 -8.07 3.77
C LYS A 42 2.00 -8.49 4.78
N PHE A 43 1.08 -9.33 4.34
CA PHE A 43 0.17 -10.01 5.26
C PHE A 43 0.91 -11.17 5.96
N PRO A 44 0.69 -11.40 7.27
CA PRO A 44 1.33 -12.53 7.96
C PRO A 44 1.02 -13.90 7.35
N SER A 45 -0.13 -14.01 6.67
CA SER A 45 -0.66 -15.24 6.07
C SER A 45 -0.27 -15.45 4.61
N SER A 46 0.32 -14.46 3.91
CA SER A 46 0.62 -14.57 2.48
C SER A 46 1.84 -13.74 2.07
N GLU A 47 2.70 -14.34 1.25
CA GLU A 47 3.79 -13.64 0.54
C GLU A 47 3.32 -13.00 -0.77
N VAL A 48 2.08 -13.26 -1.21
CA VAL A 48 1.51 -12.67 -2.42
C VAL A 48 0.44 -11.66 -2.02
N VAL A 49 0.53 -10.44 -2.57
CA VAL A 49 -0.44 -9.37 -2.37
C VAL A 49 -1.11 -9.05 -3.70
N GLN A 50 -2.45 -8.97 -3.68
CA GLN A 50 -3.25 -8.57 -4.84
C GLN A 50 -3.73 -7.14 -4.67
N PHE A 51 -3.33 -6.28 -5.59
CA PHE A 51 -3.82 -4.92 -5.72
C PHE A 51 -5.06 -4.95 -6.59
N ARG A 52 -6.13 -4.33 -6.10
CA ARG A 52 -7.38 -4.12 -6.83
C ARG A 52 -7.67 -2.63 -6.84
N ALA A 53 -7.84 -2.05 -8.01
CA ALA A 53 -8.14 -0.64 -8.16
C ALA A 53 -9.31 -0.46 -9.13
N LEU A 54 -10.22 0.44 -8.78
CA LEU A 54 -11.32 0.84 -9.65
C LEU A 54 -11.00 2.22 -10.23
N VAL A 55 -10.82 2.30 -11.55
CA VAL A 55 -10.42 3.53 -12.23
C VAL A 55 -11.60 4.10 -12.99
N THR A 56 -12.01 5.31 -12.62
CA THR A 56 -13.05 6.06 -13.31
C THR A 56 -12.44 7.05 -14.31
N PRO A 57 -12.57 6.84 -15.62
CA PRO A 57 -12.09 7.81 -16.60
C PRO A 57 -12.91 9.12 -16.57
N CYS A 58 -12.30 10.22 -17.01
CA CYS A 58 -12.92 11.54 -17.04
C CYS A 58 -12.63 12.29 -18.35
N MET A 59 -13.60 13.09 -18.78
CA MET A 59 -13.50 13.99 -19.94
C MET A 59 -13.82 15.42 -19.49
N PRO A 60 -13.03 16.43 -19.90
CA PRO A 60 -11.74 16.33 -20.62
C PRO A 60 -10.56 16.02 -19.68
N ALA A 61 -10.69 16.31 -18.39
CA ALA A 61 -9.70 16.02 -17.35
C ALA A 61 -10.37 15.90 -15.99
N CYS A 62 -9.72 15.18 -15.07
CA CYS A 62 -10.15 15.07 -13.67
C CYS A 62 -9.58 16.25 -12.89
N GLU A 63 -10.43 16.89 -12.08
CA GLU A 63 -9.99 17.82 -11.05
C GLU A 63 -9.47 17.05 -9.83
N PRO A 64 -8.46 17.57 -9.12
CA PRO A 64 -7.99 16.96 -7.88
C PRO A 64 -9.06 17.05 -6.79
N VAL A 65 -8.99 16.09 -5.87
CA VAL A 65 -9.76 16.06 -4.61
C VAL A 65 -8.85 16.56 -3.50
N GLN A 66 -9.43 17.37 -2.61
CA GLN A 66 -8.77 17.84 -1.41
C GLN A 66 -8.98 16.82 -0.30
N CYS A 67 -7.89 16.24 0.18
CA CYS A 67 -7.88 15.24 1.23
C CYS A 67 -7.36 15.88 2.50
N ASP A 68 -8.23 16.03 3.49
CA ASP A 68 -7.88 16.56 4.80
C ASP A 68 -7.71 15.39 5.76
N GLN A 69 -6.50 15.21 6.28
CA GLN A 69 -6.17 14.15 7.23
C GLN A 69 -5.59 14.73 8.50
N GLU A 70 -5.98 14.16 9.64
CA GLU A 70 -5.36 14.44 10.93
C GLU A 70 -4.20 13.47 11.15
N ASP A 71 -3.01 14.01 11.34
CA ASP A 71 -1.87 13.21 11.76
C ASP A 71 -2.03 12.77 13.23
N ALA A 72 -1.19 11.83 13.68
CA ALA A 72 -1.15 11.39 15.08
C ALA A 72 -0.85 12.53 16.09
N SER A 73 -0.31 13.66 15.62
CA SER A 73 -0.10 14.89 16.41
C SER A 73 -1.37 15.75 16.54
N GLY A 74 -2.45 15.42 15.84
CA GLY A 74 -3.66 16.24 15.72
C GLY A 74 -3.53 17.41 14.76
N GLU A 75 -2.44 17.49 13.98
CA GLU A 75 -2.29 18.52 12.94
C GLU A 75 -3.03 18.12 11.67
N LEU A 76 -3.83 19.04 11.14
CA LEU A 76 -4.56 18.85 9.88
C LEU A 76 -3.61 19.07 8.71
N ARG A 77 -3.36 18.01 7.95
CA ARG A 77 -2.65 18.08 6.67
C ARG A 77 -3.63 17.95 5.52
N SER A 78 -3.60 18.95 4.67
CA SER A 78 -4.41 19.04 3.46
C SER A 78 -3.56 18.69 2.24
N VAL A 79 -3.81 17.53 1.62
CA VAL A 79 -3.10 17.05 0.42
C VAL A 79 -4.04 16.94 -0.78
N GLN A 80 -3.52 17.22 -1.98
CA GLN A 80 -4.28 17.02 -3.22
C GLN A 80 -4.01 15.64 -3.79
N SER A 81 -5.07 14.92 -4.15
CA SER A 81 -5.02 13.60 -4.79
C SER A 81 -5.95 13.57 -6.02
N PHE A 82 -5.73 12.64 -6.94
CA PHE A 82 -6.64 12.39 -8.05
C PHE A 82 -7.47 11.13 -7.81
N GLY A 83 -8.78 11.23 -7.92
CA GLY A 83 -9.68 10.08 -7.87
C GLY A 83 -11.11 10.44 -8.26
N ARG A 84 -12.05 9.59 -7.84
CA ARG A 84 -13.46 9.76 -8.18
C ARG A 84 -14.07 10.87 -7.33
N ARG A 85 -14.06 12.10 -7.84
CA ARG A 85 -14.82 13.18 -7.22
C ARG A 85 -16.31 12.82 -7.21
N ARG A 86 -16.95 12.86 -6.04
CA ARG A 86 -18.40 12.71 -5.84
C ARG A 86 -19.19 13.85 -6.51
N ARG A 87 -19.20 13.93 -7.84
CA ARG A 87 -20.17 14.77 -8.57
C ARG A 87 -21.49 14.00 -8.66
N ARG A 88 -22.60 14.72 -8.48
CA ARG A 88 -24.00 14.24 -8.52
C ARG A 88 -24.45 13.73 -9.91
N SER A 89 -23.53 13.36 -10.80
CA SER A 89 -23.82 13.07 -12.21
C SER A 89 -24.03 11.58 -12.46
N THR A 90 -25.27 11.28 -12.84
CA THR A 90 -25.87 10.02 -13.28
C THR A 90 -25.42 9.64 -14.69
N THR A 91 -24.13 9.39 -14.90
CA THR A 91 -23.68 8.71 -16.12
C THR A 91 -22.88 7.50 -15.70
N SER A 92 -23.33 6.33 -16.14
CA SER A 92 -22.64 5.05 -16.04
C SER A 92 -21.31 5.16 -16.77
N ARG A 93 -20.32 5.78 -16.13
CA ARG A 93 -18.93 5.65 -16.53
C ARG A 93 -18.57 4.23 -16.14
N GLU A 94 -18.27 3.41 -17.15
CA GLU A 94 -17.81 2.05 -16.95
C GLU A 94 -16.48 2.14 -16.22
N ASP A 95 -16.56 1.90 -14.91
CA ASP A 95 -15.38 1.86 -14.07
C ASP A 95 -14.51 0.67 -14.51
N LEU A 96 -13.22 0.92 -14.67
CA LEU A 96 -12.25 -0.10 -15.09
C LEU A 96 -11.67 -0.77 -13.86
N LEU A 97 -11.89 -2.07 -13.71
CA LEU A 97 -11.27 -2.87 -12.65
C LEU A 97 -9.87 -3.31 -13.08
N LEU A 98 -8.86 -2.80 -12.37
CA LEU A 98 -7.48 -3.22 -12.51
C LEU A 98 -7.14 -4.18 -11.37
N VAL A 99 -6.53 -5.32 -11.71
CA VAL A 99 -6.07 -6.31 -10.74
C VAL A 99 -4.64 -6.68 -11.06
N GLN A 100 -3.73 -6.54 -10.09
CA GLN A 100 -2.33 -6.90 -10.24
C GLN A 100 -1.86 -7.66 -9.01
N SER A 101 -1.11 -8.74 -9.22
CA SER A 101 -0.46 -9.49 -8.14
C SER A 101 1.03 -9.21 -8.11
N ILE A 102 1.58 -9.07 -6.91
CA ILE A 102 3.03 -9.02 -6.67
C ILE A 102 3.41 -9.97 -5.53
N GLN A 103 4.65 -10.48 -5.56
CA GLN A 103 5.23 -11.25 -4.48
C GLN A 103 6.09 -10.34 -3.60
N ILE A 104 5.84 -10.35 -2.30
CA ILE A 104 6.57 -9.58 -1.30
C ILE A 104 7.64 -10.47 -0.68
N THR A 105 8.90 -10.18 -0.97
CA THR A 105 10.05 -10.85 -0.37
C THR A 105 10.60 -10.01 0.78
N ASP A 106 10.83 -10.65 1.93
CA ASP A 106 11.56 -10.01 3.02
C ASP A 106 13.03 -9.81 2.62
N LYS A 107 13.59 -8.64 2.90
CA LYS A 107 15.01 -8.32 2.64
C LYS A 107 15.93 -9.24 3.44
N PHE A 108 15.45 -9.80 4.56
CA PHE A 108 16.14 -10.80 5.35
C PHE A 108 15.50 -12.16 5.05
N GLY A 109 16.03 -12.86 4.05
CA GLY A 109 15.63 -14.25 3.77
C GLY A 109 15.94 -15.14 4.96
N PHE A 110 15.00 -15.30 5.88
CA PHE A 110 15.05 -16.32 6.92
C PHE A 110 15.02 -17.67 6.21
N ASN A 111 16.20 -18.26 6.03
CA ASN A 111 16.38 -19.62 5.55
C ASN A 111 15.68 -20.54 6.55
N ARG A 112 14.40 -20.85 6.31
CA ARG A 112 13.63 -21.82 7.08
C ARG A 112 14.07 -23.22 6.66
N ASN A 113 15.32 -23.57 6.97
CA ASN A 113 15.72 -24.96 7.02
C ASN A 113 15.07 -25.59 8.25
N LYS A 114 13.86 -26.11 8.08
CA LYS A 114 13.28 -27.10 8.98
C LYS A 114 14.04 -28.41 8.78
N SER A 115 14.95 -28.77 9.69
CA SER A 115 15.10 -30.12 10.28
C SER A 115 16.50 -30.33 10.90
N ALA A 116 16.61 -30.17 12.23
CA ALA A 116 17.38 -31.08 13.10
C ALA A 116 17.04 -30.79 14.56
N SER A 117 16.69 -31.85 15.28
CA SER A 117 16.19 -31.93 16.65
C SER A 117 17.18 -31.42 17.73
N PRO A 118 16.77 -31.32 19.01
CA PRO A 118 17.50 -30.59 20.02
C PRO A 118 18.64 -31.42 20.61
N ALA A 119 19.85 -30.87 20.69
CA ALA A 119 20.91 -31.38 21.55
C ALA A 119 21.11 -30.40 22.71
N ARG A 120 20.62 -30.80 23.90
CA ARG A 120 21.06 -30.25 25.18
C ARG A 120 22.36 -30.96 25.59
N TYR A 121 23.42 -30.19 25.82
CA TYR A 121 24.60 -30.45 26.67
C TYR A 121 25.45 -29.17 26.49
N GLY A 122 25.86 -28.36 27.47
CA GLY A 122 26.14 -28.56 28.89
C GLY A 122 27.58 -28.10 29.13
N GLY A 123 27.77 -26.96 29.82
CA GLY A 123 28.96 -26.63 30.64
C GLY A 123 30.26 -26.16 29.98
N ASP A 124 30.73 -25.00 30.45
CA ASP A 124 32.12 -24.56 30.65
C ASP A 124 33.11 -24.49 29.47
N GLU A 125 33.58 -23.28 29.13
CA GLU A 125 34.90 -22.78 29.56
C GLU A 125 35.12 -21.36 29.02
N MET A 126 35.40 -20.43 29.92
CA MET A 126 35.85 -19.08 29.63
C MET A 126 37.37 -19.05 29.62
N SER A 127 38.04 -18.82 28.47
CA SER A 127 39.31 -18.08 28.42
C SER A 127 39.86 -17.79 27.02
N SER A 128 40.51 -16.63 26.93
CA SER A 128 41.51 -16.11 25.95
C SER A 128 41.07 -15.85 24.51
N ILE A 129 40.98 -14.58 24.09
CA ILE A 129 42.07 -13.63 23.73
C ILE A 129 42.82 -14.07 22.47
N TYR A 130 42.52 -13.39 21.35
CA TYR A 130 43.36 -12.32 20.78
C TYR A 130 42.44 -11.18 20.30
#